data_AF-A0A645DY20-F1
#
_entry.id   AF-A0A645DY20-F1
#
_cell.length_a   1.000
_cell.length_b   1.000
_cell.length_c   1.000
_cell.angle_alpha   90.00
_cell.angle_beta   90.00
_cell.angle_gamma   90.00
#
_symmetry.space_group_name_H-M   'P 1'
#
loop_
_entity.id
_entity.type
_entity.pdbx_description
1 polymer ?
#
loop_
_entity_poly.entity_id
_entity_poly.type
_entity_poly.pdbx_seq_one_letter_code
_entity_poly.pdbx_strand_id
1 'polypeptide(L)'
;MENVLSTLREVCQGKIISVFGHGGERYSANRPLLGQVAARFADVIIVTMDNPRSEDPSQIAEEIEAGITNVPTNPPHYRILDRNEAVRTALSMAKAGDVVVITGKGPERFILMHDQKIEYSDSKAIQQWALDVGLRWN
;
A
#
# COMPACT_ATOMS: atom_id res chain seq x y z
N MET A 1 -7.64 -4.78 -7.03
CA MET A 1 -6.19 -5.00 -6.81
C MET A 1 -5.65 -6.09 -7.73
N GLU A 2 -6.28 -7.26 -7.78
CA GLU A 2 -5.87 -8.38 -8.66
C GLU A 2 -5.59 -7.95 -10.11
N ASN A 3 -6.59 -7.40 -10.80
CA ASN A 3 -6.42 -6.92 -12.18
C ASN A 3 -5.26 -5.92 -12.34
N VAL A 4 -5.04 -5.03 -11.36
CA VAL A 4 -3.96 -4.03 -11.43
C VAL A 4 -2.61 -4.74 -11.33
N LEU A 5 -2.42 -5.61 -10.34
CA LEU A 5 -1.15 -6.28 -10.12
C LEU A 5 -0.84 -7.29 -11.23
N SER A 6 -1.83 -8.03 -11.71
CA SER A 6 -1.64 -8.99 -12.82
C SER A 6 -1.24 -8.27 -14.11
N THR A 7 -1.92 -7.17 -14.46
CA THR A 7 -1.54 -6.36 -15.63
C THR A 7 -0.17 -5.71 -15.47
N LEU A 8 0.14 -5.17 -14.29
CA LEU A 8 1.47 -4.61 -14.03
C LEU A 8 2.56 -5.68 -14.15
N ARG A 9 2.27 -6.93 -13.79
CA ARG A 9 3.24 -8.02 -13.89
C ARG A 9 3.64 -8.32 -15.34
N GLU A 10 2.73 -8.13 -16.29
CA GLU A 10 2.99 -8.32 -17.73
C GLU A 10 3.95 -7.27 -18.30
N VAL A 11 4.03 -6.07 -17.71
CA VAL A 11 4.82 -4.95 -18.22
C VAL A 11 6.01 -4.56 -17.35
N CYS A 12 6.01 -4.95 -16.07
CA CYS A 12 7.09 -4.66 -15.13
C CYS A 12 8.31 -5.55 -15.42
N GLN A 13 9.49 -4.94 -15.55
CA GLN A 13 10.75 -5.65 -15.80
C GLN A 13 11.48 -6.01 -14.50
N GLY A 14 11.26 -5.25 -13.43
CA GLY A 14 11.82 -5.47 -12.11
C GLY A 14 10.79 -5.99 -11.12
N LYS A 15 10.83 -5.45 -9.90
CA LYS A 15 9.94 -5.79 -8.80
C LYS A 15 8.66 -4.96 -8.81
N ILE A 16 7.56 -5.59 -8.40
CA ILE A 16 6.34 -4.89 -8.02
C ILE A 16 6.35 -4.68 -6.51
N ILE A 17 6.35 -3.41 -6.09
CA ILE A 17 6.27 -3.00 -4.68
C ILE A 17 4.86 -2.45 -4.45
N SER A 18 4.04 -3.17 -3.69
CA SER A 18 2.63 -2.83 -3.47
C SER A 18 2.42 -2.16 -2.11
N VAL A 19 1.81 -0.97 -2.10
CA VAL A 19 1.47 -0.22 -0.88
C VAL A 19 -0.05 -0.10 -0.80
N PHE A 20 -0.65 -0.65 0.26
CA PHE A 20 -2.10 -0.59 0.42
C PHE A 20 -2.53 -0.80 1.88
N GLY A 21 -3.80 -0.48 2.14
CA GLY A 21 -4.47 -0.77 3.40
C GLY A 21 -5.90 -1.22 3.13
N HIS A 22 -6.71 -1.25 4.18
CA HIS A 22 -8.14 -1.48 4.06
C HIS A 22 -8.88 -0.50 4.97
N GLY A 23 -10.07 -0.07 4.56
CA GLY A 23 -10.92 0.76 5.42
C GLY A 23 -11.50 -0.04 6.59
N GLY A 24 -11.57 0.54 7.77
CA GLY A 24 -12.40 0.03 8.86
C GLY A 24 -13.90 0.21 8.54
N GLU A 25 -14.76 -0.49 9.25
CA GLU A 25 -16.22 -0.59 9.07
C GLU A 25 -16.62 -0.96 7.63
N ARG A 26 -15.71 -1.66 6.95
CA ARG A 26 -15.93 -2.29 5.65
C ARG A 26 -15.92 -3.80 5.84
N TYR A 27 -16.18 -4.52 4.75
CA TYR A 27 -16.26 -5.98 4.79
C TYR A 27 -14.92 -6.61 5.18
N SER A 28 -14.75 -6.97 6.45
CA SER A 28 -13.48 -7.42 7.04
C SER A 28 -12.97 -8.72 6.42
N ALA A 29 -13.87 -9.59 5.95
CA ALA A 29 -13.50 -10.81 5.22
C ALA A 29 -12.67 -10.54 3.94
N ASN A 30 -12.67 -9.31 3.40
CA ASN A 30 -11.80 -8.94 2.29
C ASN A 30 -10.35 -8.70 2.70
N ARG A 31 -10.04 -8.40 3.96
CA ARG A 31 -8.69 -8.07 4.44
C ARG A 31 -7.69 -9.22 4.16
N PRO A 32 -7.93 -10.47 4.60
CA PRO A 32 -7.03 -11.57 4.28
C PRO A 32 -7.02 -11.88 2.77
N LEU A 33 -8.15 -11.77 2.07
CA LEU A 33 -8.19 -11.99 0.61
C LEU A 33 -7.32 -10.97 -0.13
N LEU A 34 -7.29 -9.72 0.33
CA LEU A 34 -6.45 -8.67 -0.22
C LEU A 34 -4.97 -9.00 -0.01
N GLY A 35 -4.58 -9.42 1.20
CA GLY A 35 -3.22 -9.90 1.49
C GLY A 35 -2.79 -11.04 0.57
N GLN A 36 -3.65 -12.05 0.38
CA GLN A 36 -3.39 -13.17 -0.53
C GLN A 36 -3.18 -12.71 -1.98
N VAL A 37 -4.02 -11.80 -2.47
CA VAL A 37 -3.89 -11.25 -3.83
C VAL A 37 -2.56 -10.51 -3.98
N ALA A 38 -2.18 -9.67 -3.02
CA ALA A 38 -0.91 -8.95 -3.07
C ALA A 38 0.25 -9.95 -3.11
N ALA A 39 0.22 -10.97 -2.24
CA ALA A 39 1.28 -11.95 -2.13
C ALA A 39 1.44 -12.87 -3.35
N ARG A 40 0.42 -12.97 -4.21
CA ARG A 40 0.52 -13.69 -5.49
C ARG A 40 1.22 -12.90 -6.59
N PHE A 41 1.13 -11.56 -6.57
CA PHE A 41 1.54 -10.75 -7.72
C PHE A 41 2.61 -9.68 -7.42
N ALA A 42 2.82 -9.34 -6.15
CA ALA A 42 3.83 -8.38 -5.72
C ALA A 42 5.08 -9.09 -5.18
N ASP A 43 6.24 -8.48 -5.42
CA ASP A 43 7.54 -8.95 -4.94
C ASP A 43 7.87 -8.40 -3.55
N VAL A 44 7.31 -7.24 -3.20
CA VAL A 44 7.38 -6.62 -1.88
C VAL A 44 6.03 -6.00 -1.53
N ILE A 45 5.60 -6.15 -0.29
CA ILE A 45 4.32 -5.62 0.20
C ILE A 45 4.55 -4.66 1.36
N ILE A 46 3.86 -3.52 1.35
CA ILE A 46 3.77 -2.62 2.50
C ILE A 46 2.30 -2.45 2.87
N VAL A 47 1.93 -2.96 4.03
CA VAL A 47 0.61 -2.79 4.62
C VAL A 47 0.63 -1.51 5.47
N THR A 48 -0.29 -0.60 5.16
CA THR A 48 -0.41 0.73 5.77
C THR A 48 -1.86 1.01 6.17
N MET A 49 -2.09 2.07 6.96
CA MET A 49 -3.46 2.53 7.19
C MET A 49 -4.09 3.08 5.90
N ASP A 50 -5.40 2.90 5.76
CA ASP A 50 -6.23 3.58 4.76
C ASP A 50 -7.20 4.54 5.46
N ASN A 51 -8.41 4.08 5.80
CA ASN A 51 -9.44 4.83 6.51
C ASN A 51 -9.89 3.97 7.69
N PRO A 52 -9.12 3.90 8.79
CA PRO A 52 -9.42 2.99 9.90
C PRO A 52 -10.78 3.28 10.56
N ARG A 53 -11.31 4.51 10.46
CA ARG A 53 -12.55 4.93 11.15
C ARG A 53 -12.44 4.60 12.64
N SER A 54 -13.41 3.91 13.24
CA SER A 54 -13.39 3.53 14.65
C SER A 54 -12.54 2.28 14.96
N GLU A 55 -12.02 1.58 13.96
CA GLU A 55 -11.21 0.37 14.18
C GLU A 55 -9.72 0.68 14.43
N ASP A 56 -9.03 -0.23 15.10
CA ASP A 56 -7.58 -0.16 15.30
C ASP A 56 -6.86 -0.45 13.96
N PRO A 57 -6.08 0.51 13.41
CA PRO A 57 -5.33 0.29 12.17
C PRO A 57 -4.34 -0.89 12.26
N SER A 58 -3.83 -1.21 13.44
CA SER A 58 -2.92 -2.33 13.67
C SER A 58 -3.62 -3.68 13.47
N GLN A 59 -4.86 -3.79 13.93
CA GLN A 59 -5.68 -5.00 13.76
C GLN A 59 -6.06 -5.21 12.30
N ILE A 60 -6.46 -4.13 11.61
CA ILE A 60 -6.72 -4.18 10.17
C ILE A 60 -5.49 -4.68 9.41
N ALA A 61 -4.30 -4.15 9.75
CA ALA A 61 -3.05 -4.54 9.12
C ALA A 61 -2.71 -6.02 9.39
N GLU A 62 -2.90 -6.49 10.63
CA GLU A 62 -2.68 -7.88 11.02
C GLU A 62 -3.57 -8.86 10.24
N GLU A 63 -4.85 -8.52 10.05
CA GLU A 63 -5.78 -9.34 9.26
C GLU A 63 -5.39 -9.41 7.77
N ILE A 64 -4.81 -8.34 7.22
CA ILE A 64 -4.26 -8.33 5.87
C ILE A 64 -3.01 -9.22 5.81
N GLU A 65 -2.09 -9.07 6.77
CA GLU A 65 -0.84 -9.83 6.84
C GLU A 65 -1.08 -11.33 6.99
N ALA A 66 -2.11 -11.74 7.76
CA ALA A 66 -2.53 -13.13 7.82
C ALA A 66 -2.85 -13.71 6.42
N GLY A 67 -3.40 -12.88 5.52
CA GLY A 67 -3.59 -13.24 4.12
C GLY A 67 -2.29 -13.44 3.34
N ILE A 68 -1.28 -12.62 3.62
CA ILE A 68 0.06 -12.69 3.00
C ILE A 68 0.79 -13.97 3.44
N THR A 69 0.78 -14.26 4.74
CA THR A 69 1.50 -15.42 5.30
C THR A 69 0.85 -16.76 4.96
N ASN A 70 -0.44 -16.75 4.59
CA ASN A 70 -1.19 -17.95 4.23
C ASN A 70 -1.00 -18.41 2.77
N VAL A 71 -0.16 -17.73 1.98
CA VAL A 71 0.20 -18.19 0.63
C VAL A 71 1.65 -18.72 0.58
N PRO A 72 1.95 -19.74 -0.25
CA PRO A 72 3.29 -20.33 -0.32
C PRO A 72 4.40 -19.38 -0.73
N THR A 73 4.09 -18.34 -1.51
CA THR A 73 5.07 -17.36 -2.00
C THR A 73 5.63 -16.50 -0.88
N ASN A 74 4.80 -16.18 0.14
CA ASN A 74 5.12 -15.38 1.32
C ASN A 74 6.21 -14.30 1.08
N PRO A 75 5.96 -13.33 0.19
CA PRO A 75 6.97 -12.34 -0.15
C PRO A 75 7.30 -11.46 1.07
N PRO A 76 8.47 -10.80 1.07
CA PRO A 76 8.79 -9.79 2.08
C PRO A 76 7.65 -8.78 2.22
N HIS A 77 7.16 -8.62 3.45
CA HIS A 77 6.11 -7.67 3.77
C HIS A 77 6.49 -6.84 5.00
N TYR A 78 5.98 -5.61 5.03
CA TYR A 78 6.25 -4.64 6.08
C TYR A 78 4.93 -4.00 6.55
N ARG A 79 4.80 -3.83 7.87
CA ARG A 79 3.75 -3.01 8.47
C ARG A 79 4.28 -1.61 8.72
N ILE A 80 3.78 -0.62 7.99
CA ILE A 80 4.12 0.80 8.19
C ILE A 80 2.81 1.57 8.23
N LEU A 81 2.29 1.84 9.43
CA LEU A 81 0.94 2.41 9.56
C LEU A 81 0.86 3.86 9.07
N ASP A 82 1.91 4.66 9.27
CA ASP A 82 2.00 5.99 8.67
C ASP A 82 2.06 5.86 7.14
N ARG A 83 0.99 6.31 6.48
CA ARG A 83 0.86 6.15 5.04
C ARG A 83 1.86 6.99 4.24
N ASN A 84 2.28 8.16 4.75
CA ASN A 84 3.35 8.93 4.11
C ASN A 84 4.68 8.18 4.21
N GLU A 85 4.99 7.62 5.38
CA GLU A 85 6.20 6.83 5.57
C GLU A 85 6.19 5.57 4.69
N ALA A 86 5.06 4.87 4.62
CA ALA A 86 4.89 3.68 3.77
C ALA A 86 5.17 4.00 2.29
N VAL A 87 4.58 5.07 1.76
CA VAL A 87 4.81 5.53 0.39
C VAL A 87 6.26 5.92 0.17
N ARG A 88 6.85 6.73 1.06
CA ARG A 88 8.27 7.14 0.95
C ARG A 88 9.22 5.95 1.01
N THR A 89 8.91 4.96 1.84
CA THR A 89 9.72 3.73 1.99
C THR A 89 9.67 2.91 0.71
N ALA A 90 8.49 2.71 0.12
CA ALA A 90 8.32 2.02 -1.16
C ALA A 90 9.07 2.70 -2.30
N LEU A 91 8.99 4.03 -2.40
CA LEU A 91 9.69 4.79 -3.43
C LEU A 91 11.21 4.73 -3.25
N SER A 92 11.70 4.79 -2.01
CA SER A 92 13.14 4.79 -1.71
C SER A 92 13.81 3.43 -1.91
N MET A 93 13.06 2.32 -1.82
CA MET A 93 13.60 0.98 -2.07
C MET A 93 13.58 0.58 -3.55
N ALA A 94 12.79 1.27 -4.37
CA ALA A 94 12.61 0.96 -5.78
C ALA A 94 13.89 1.21 -6.59
N LYS A 95 14.15 0.33 -7.54
CA LYS A 95 15.27 0.41 -8.50
C LYS A 95 14.76 0.63 -9.91
N ALA A 96 15.68 0.91 -10.83
CA ALA A 96 15.37 1.00 -12.25
C ALA A 96 14.69 -0.30 -12.74
N GLY A 97 13.54 -0.15 -13.39
CA GLY A 97 12.72 -1.26 -13.86
C GLY A 97 11.65 -1.75 -12.87
N ASP A 98 11.72 -1.35 -11.60
CA ASP A 98 10.69 -1.66 -10.60
C ASP A 98 9.44 -0.78 -10.80
N VAL A 99 8.31 -1.26 -10.32
CA VAL A 99 7.04 -0.53 -10.27
C VAL A 99 6.57 -0.43 -8.82
N VAL A 100 6.39 0.80 -8.33
CA VAL A 100 5.69 1.07 -7.07
C VAL A 100 4.22 1.32 -7.37
N VAL A 101 3.34 0.54 -6.76
CA VAL A 101 1.88 0.67 -6.94
C VAL A 101 1.22 0.97 -5.61
N ILE A 102 0.53 2.10 -5.55
CA ILE A 102 -0.15 2.59 -4.34
C ILE A 102 -1.65 2.54 -4.61
N THR A 103 -2.40 1.79 -3.80
CA THR A 103 -3.85 1.58 -4.00
C THR A 103 -4.65 1.87 -2.72
N GLY A 104 -5.98 2.00 -2.87
CA GLY A 104 -6.91 2.33 -1.78
C GLY A 104 -7.50 3.73 -1.93
N LYS A 105 -6.74 4.77 -1.55
CA LYS A 105 -7.20 6.17 -1.47
C LYS A 105 -7.49 6.84 -2.81
N GLY A 106 -6.67 6.60 -3.84
CA GLY A 106 -6.77 7.30 -5.12
C GLY A 106 -6.75 8.84 -4.94
N PRO A 107 -7.80 9.58 -5.37
CA PRO A 107 -7.84 11.05 -5.27
C PRO A 107 -8.25 11.58 -3.89
N GLU A 108 -8.47 10.71 -2.90
CA GLU A 108 -8.82 11.14 -1.54
C GLU A 108 -7.74 12.06 -0.93
N ARG A 109 -8.19 13.04 -0.14
CA ARG A 109 -7.33 14.06 0.49
C ARG A 109 -7.25 13.97 2.02
N PHE A 110 -7.83 12.92 2.59
CA PHE A 110 -7.85 12.71 4.03
C PHE A 110 -7.78 11.23 4.37
N ILE A 111 -7.25 10.93 5.55
CA ILE A 111 -7.44 9.66 6.25
C ILE A 111 -8.50 9.88 7.33
N LEU A 112 -9.51 9.02 7.35
CA LEU A 112 -10.58 9.03 8.34
C LEU A 112 -10.20 8.15 9.53
N MET A 113 -10.05 8.75 10.71
CA MET A 113 -9.74 8.06 11.97
C MET A 113 -10.63 8.61 13.07
N HIS A 114 -11.51 7.77 13.61
CA HIS A 114 -12.60 8.17 14.51
C HIS A 114 -13.40 9.35 13.94
N ASP A 115 -13.45 10.47 14.65
CA ASP A 115 -14.07 11.74 14.28
C ASP A 115 -13.10 12.71 13.59
N GLN A 116 -11.86 12.30 13.36
CA GLN A 116 -10.80 13.12 12.78
C GLN A 116 -10.60 12.86 11.28
N LYS A 117 -10.22 13.94 10.60
CA LYS A 117 -9.73 13.92 9.21
C LYS A 117 -8.27 14.35 9.21
N ILE A 118 -7.37 13.40 9.04
CA ILE A 118 -5.93 13.67 8.93
C ILE A 118 -5.67 14.05 7.46
N GLU A 119 -5.08 15.22 7.19
CA GLU A 119 -4.76 15.62 5.82
C GLU A 119 -3.73 14.66 5.22
N TYR A 120 -4.06 14.07 4.07
CA TYR A 120 -3.21 13.10 3.40
C TYR A 120 -3.57 12.98 1.92
N SER A 121 -2.59 12.88 1.03
CA SER A 121 -2.82 12.55 -0.38
C SER A 121 -1.66 11.73 -0.92
N ASP A 122 -1.96 10.57 -1.53
CA ASP A 122 -0.94 9.72 -2.17
C ASP A 122 -0.13 10.53 -3.20
N SER A 123 -0.77 11.38 -4.01
CA SER A 123 -0.05 12.17 -5.02
C SER A 123 0.86 13.24 -4.40
N LYS A 124 0.41 13.92 -3.34
CA LYS A 124 1.27 14.88 -2.62
C LYS A 124 2.47 14.18 -1.98
N ALA A 125 2.28 13.00 -1.39
CA ALA A 125 3.36 12.22 -0.78
C ALA A 125 4.43 11.83 -1.83
N ILE A 126 4.00 11.38 -3.01
CA ILE A 126 4.90 11.05 -4.13
C ILE A 126 5.65 12.30 -4.62
N GLN A 127 4.94 13.41 -4.83
CA GLN A 127 5.53 14.67 -5.29
C GLN A 127 6.57 15.19 -4.29
N GLN A 128 6.24 15.17 -2.99
CA GLN A 128 7.16 15.62 -1.96
C GLN A 128 8.40 14.73 -1.89
N TRP A 129 8.24 13.40 -1.93
CA TRP A 129 9.38 12.49 -1.99
C TRP A 129 10.29 12.79 -3.19
N ALA A 130 9.72 12.99 -4.38
CA ALA A 130 10.49 13.31 -5.57
C ALA A 130 11.31 14.60 -5.39
N LEU A 131 10.70 15.65 -4.84
CA LEU A 131 11.40 16.90 -4.53
C LEU A 131 12.54 16.68 -3.51
N ASP A 132 12.30 15.91 -2.46
CA ASP A 132 13.27 15.64 -1.40
C ASP A 132 14.52 14.91 -1.94
N VAL A 133 14.35 14.00 -2.91
CA VAL A 133 15.46 13.28 -3.55
C VAL A 133 16.04 14.01 -4.78
N GLY A 134 15.58 15.22 -5.06
CA GLY A 134 16.06 16.04 -6.17
C GLY A 134 15.54 15.62 -7.56
N LEU A 135 14.52 14.76 -7.63
CA LEU A 135 13.82 14.45 -8.86
C LEU A 135 12.88 15.59 -9.23
N ARG A 136 13.07 16.17 -10.42
CA ARG A 136 12.17 17.16 -11.00
C ARG A 136 11.45 16.54 -12.19
N TRP A 137 10.13 16.58 -12.17
CA TRP A 137 9.31 16.29 -13.33
C TRP A 137 9.37 17.53 -14.23
N ASN A 138 9.93 17.38 -15.43
CA ASN A 138 9.94 18.43 -16.45
C ASN A 138 8.57 18.57 -17.10
#